data_AF-A0A803N574-F1
#
_entry.id   AF-A0A803N574-F1
#
_cell.length_a   1.000
_cell.length_b   1.000
_cell.length_c   1.000
_cell.angle_alpha   90.00
_cell.angle_beta   90.00
_cell.angle_gamma   90.00
#
_symmetry.space_group_name_H-M   'P 1'
#
loop_
_entity.id
_entity.type
_entity.pdbx_description
1 polymer ?
#
loop_
_entity_poly.entity_id
_entity_poly.type
_entity_poly.pdbx_seq_one_letter_code
_entity_poly.pdbx_strand_id
1 'polypeptide(L)'
;MKLLNTARVKDDVPKGKESSTTDGTGVKQGSSLMVVNGEVNEVPTRLLVDTGASHNLLAKEEAKAFDVKLTRVDGEMKAINLRATPVYGRAWGIPVRLGK
;
A
#
# COMPACT_ATOMS: atom_id res chain seq x y z
N MET A 1 -29.07 -46.01 -22.35
CA MET A 1 -30.23 -45.67 -21.50
C MET A 1 -29.76 -44.86 -20.29
N LYS A 2 -30.47 -43.76 -19.96
CA LYS A 2 -30.55 -43.00 -18.69
C LYS A 2 -29.23 -42.39 -18.14
N LEU A 3 -29.01 -41.07 -18.19
CA LEU A 3 -29.60 -39.90 -17.48
C LEU A 3 -28.88 -39.52 -16.16
N LEU A 4 -28.15 -38.39 -16.25
CA LEU A 4 -27.91 -37.28 -15.29
C LEU A 4 -27.48 -37.58 -13.84
N ASN A 5 -26.42 -36.89 -13.37
CA ASN A 5 -26.62 -35.76 -12.44
C ASN A 5 -25.43 -34.78 -12.39
N THR A 6 -25.76 -33.49 -12.33
CA THR A 6 -24.89 -32.31 -12.20
C THR A 6 -24.58 -32.02 -10.74
N ALA A 7 -23.31 -31.80 -10.41
CA ALA A 7 -22.91 -31.12 -9.17
C ALA A 7 -21.83 -30.07 -9.48
N ARG A 8 -22.18 -28.80 -9.23
CA ARG A 8 -21.31 -27.62 -9.36
C ARG A 8 -20.11 -27.77 -8.42
N VAL A 9 -18.89 -27.70 -8.97
CA VAL A 9 -17.69 -27.46 -8.18
C VAL A 9 -17.74 -26.00 -7.72
N LYS A 10 -17.69 -25.79 -6.41
CA LYS A 10 -17.62 -24.46 -5.79
C LYS A 10 -16.16 -24.01 -5.79
N ASP A 11 -15.94 -22.76 -6.19
CA ASP A 11 -14.67 -22.06 -6.07
C ASP A 11 -14.39 -21.77 -4.59
N ASP A 12 -13.33 -22.38 -4.04
CA ASP A 12 -12.78 -22.02 -2.73
C ASP A 12 -11.99 -20.72 -2.86
N VAL A 13 -12.69 -19.58 -2.76
CA VAL A 13 -12.08 -18.27 -2.58
C VAL A 13 -11.74 -18.08 -1.09
N PRO A 14 -10.48 -17.72 -0.73
CA PRO A 14 -10.14 -17.43 0.66
C PRO A 14 -10.95 -16.23 1.17
N LYS A 15 -11.68 -16.46 2.26
CA LYS A 15 -12.58 -15.52 2.92
C LYS A 15 -11.80 -14.32 3.45
N GLY A 16 -11.79 -13.22 2.70
CA GLY A 16 -11.37 -11.90 3.20
C GLY A 16 -12.23 -11.51 4.38
N LYS A 17 -11.62 -11.03 5.47
CA LYS A 17 -12.34 -10.54 6.64
C LYS A 17 -13.10 -9.27 6.23
N GLU A 18 -14.43 -9.36 6.26
CA GLU A 18 -15.35 -8.23 6.13
C GLU A 18 -15.03 -7.17 7.19
N SER A 19 -14.94 -5.90 6.76
CA SER A 19 -14.90 -4.77 7.66
C SER A 19 -16.27 -4.60 8.30
N SER A 20 -16.38 -4.96 9.57
CA SER A 20 -17.57 -4.68 10.38
C SER A 20 -17.74 -3.17 10.55
N THR A 21 -18.79 -2.61 9.98
CA THR A 21 -19.34 -1.32 10.41
C THR A 21 -19.93 -1.48 11.80
N THR A 22 -19.31 -0.87 12.80
CA THR A 22 -19.92 -0.61 14.10
C THR A 22 -20.17 0.89 14.25
N ASP A 23 -21.45 1.25 14.28
CA ASP A 23 -21.95 2.51 14.79
C ASP A 23 -21.98 2.40 16.33
N GLY A 24 -21.51 3.43 17.05
CA GLY A 24 -21.44 3.41 18.52
C GLY A 24 -20.30 4.21 19.14
N THR A 25 -20.55 5.52 19.31
CA THR A 25 -20.01 6.44 20.34
C THR A 25 -18.71 6.04 21.06
N GLY A 26 -17.58 6.55 20.55
CA GLY A 26 -16.29 6.48 21.25
C GLY A 26 -15.08 6.86 20.39
N VAL A 27 -15.23 7.78 19.43
CA VAL A 27 -14.08 8.21 18.60
C VAL A 27 -13.40 9.38 19.29
N LYS A 28 -12.17 9.18 19.78
CA LYS A 28 -11.26 10.32 19.98
C LYS A 28 -11.01 10.93 18.60
N GLN A 29 -11.58 12.11 18.34
CA GLN A 29 -11.25 12.90 17.16
C GLN A 29 -9.78 13.32 17.23
N GLY A 30 -8.93 12.61 16.51
CA GLY A 30 -7.52 12.94 16.39
C GLY A 30 -6.83 11.99 15.41
N SER A 31 -6.56 12.48 14.20
CA SER A 31 -5.83 11.85 13.09
C SER A 31 -6.58 10.81 12.24
N SER A 32 -7.41 11.29 11.31
CA SER A 32 -7.72 10.50 10.12
C SER A 32 -6.48 10.48 9.22
N LEU A 33 -5.90 9.31 8.94
CA LEU A 33 -4.88 9.18 7.89
C LEU A 33 -5.48 9.64 6.56
N MET A 34 -4.76 10.50 5.83
CA MET A 34 -5.16 10.94 4.51
C MET A 34 -4.51 10.04 3.47
N VAL A 35 -5.32 9.23 2.80
CA VAL A 35 -4.88 8.33 1.73
C VAL A 35 -5.57 8.74 0.45
N VAL A 36 -4.79 9.01 -0.60
CA VAL A 36 -5.29 9.41 -1.92
C VAL A 36 -5.01 8.32 -2.95
N ASN A 37 -5.87 8.20 -3.95
CA ASN A 37 -5.56 7.39 -5.13
C ASN A 37 -4.59 8.17 -6.01
N GLY A 38 -3.66 7.46 -6.64
CA GLY A 38 -2.69 8.05 -7.55
C GLY A 38 -1.95 7.00 -8.37
N GLU A 39 -0.87 7.42 -8.99
CA GLU A 39 0.03 6.57 -9.76
C GLU A 39 1.47 6.87 -9.39
N VAL A 40 2.29 5.83 -9.25
CA VAL A 40 3.75 5.93 -9.11
C VAL A 40 4.35 5.09 -10.24
N ASN A 41 5.19 5.72 -11.05
CA ASN A 41 5.73 5.09 -12.26
C ASN A 41 4.64 4.43 -13.13
N GLU A 42 3.53 5.15 -13.35
CA GLU A 42 2.37 4.71 -14.14
C GLU A 42 1.58 3.52 -13.53
N VAL A 43 1.97 3.04 -12.34
CA VAL A 43 1.24 1.99 -11.62
C VAL A 43 0.21 2.61 -10.68
N PRO A 44 -1.10 2.31 -10.82
CA PRO A 44 -2.12 2.76 -9.89
C PRO A 44 -1.85 2.29 -8.45
N THR A 45 -1.86 3.21 -7.50
CA THR A 45 -1.55 2.91 -6.09
C THR A 45 -2.28 3.85 -5.13
N ARG A 46 -2.36 3.46 -3.87
CA ARG A 46 -2.87 4.29 -2.77
C ARG A 46 -1.70 4.93 -2.04
N LEU A 47 -1.70 6.25 -1.93
CA LEU A 47 -0.60 7.04 -1.40
C LEU A 47 -1.01 7.67 -0.07
N LEU A 48 -0.17 7.52 0.95
CA LEU A 48 -0.32 8.23 2.21
C LEU A 48 0.21 9.66 2.06
N VAL A 49 -0.60 10.65 2.44
CA VAL A 49 -0.16 12.03 2.55
C VAL A 49 0.49 12.23 3.92
N ASP A 50 1.82 12.28 3.93
CA ASP A 50 2.63 12.53 5.13
C ASP A 50 3.37 13.86 4.99
N THR A 51 2.81 14.92 5.57
CA THR A 51 3.40 16.27 5.55
C THR A 51 4.64 16.39 6.44
N GLY A 52 4.91 15.39 7.29
CA GLY A 52 6.11 15.33 8.13
C GLY A 52 7.33 14.73 7.42
N ALA A 53 7.13 14.12 6.24
CA ALA A 53 8.20 13.48 5.49
C ALA A 53 8.90 14.47 4.54
N SER A 54 10.24 14.54 4.60
CA SER A 54 11.03 15.36 3.66
C SER A 54 11.23 14.70 2.29
N HIS A 55 10.93 13.41 2.18
CA HIS A 55 11.05 12.61 0.96
C HIS A 55 9.86 11.66 0.86
N ASN A 56 9.45 11.32 -0.37
CA ASN A 56 8.50 10.24 -0.59
C ASN A 56 9.18 8.90 -0.28
N LEU A 57 8.50 8.06 0.49
CA LEU A 57 9.00 6.75 0.88
C LEU A 57 8.21 5.67 0.16
N LEU A 58 8.92 4.64 -0.26
CA LEU A 58 8.36 3.43 -0.83
C LEU A 58 8.91 2.23 -0.07
N ALA A 59 8.06 1.24 0.17
CA ALA A 59 8.56 -0.05 0.61
C ALA A 59 9.47 -0.63 -0.48
N LYS A 60 10.47 -1.43 -0.08
CA LYS A 60 11.42 -2.04 -1.03
C LYS A 60 10.69 -2.92 -2.05
N GLU A 61 9.66 -3.62 -1.57
CA GLU A 61 8.83 -4.52 -2.35
C GLU A 61 8.00 -3.74 -3.39
N GLU A 62 7.49 -2.56 -3.03
CA GLU A 62 6.78 -1.66 -3.94
C GLU A 62 7.72 -1.04 -4.98
N ALA A 63 8.91 -0.59 -4.57
CA ALA A 63 9.91 -0.09 -5.51
C ALA A 63 10.28 -1.14 -6.57
N LYS A 64 10.36 -2.42 -6.16
CA LYS A 64 10.54 -3.54 -7.10
C LYS A 64 9.30 -3.76 -7.98
N ALA A 65 8.10 -3.71 -7.41
CA ALA A 65 6.84 -3.90 -8.15
C ALA A 65 6.60 -2.79 -9.18
N PHE A 66 7.07 -1.57 -8.90
CA PHE A 66 6.94 -0.41 -9.79
C PHE A 66 8.12 -0.27 -10.76
N ASP A 67 9.03 -1.26 -10.83
CA ASP A 67 10.24 -1.24 -11.67
C ASP A 67 11.09 0.05 -11.50
N VAL A 68 11.20 0.52 -10.26
CA VAL A 68 11.94 1.74 -9.94
C VAL A 68 13.43 1.44 -9.84
N LYS A 69 14.23 2.13 -10.65
CA LYS A 69 15.70 2.05 -10.59
C LYS A 69 16.23 2.82 -9.38
N LEU A 70 16.72 2.07 -8.39
CA LEU A 70 17.35 2.61 -7.18
C LEU A 70 18.83 2.86 -7.42
N THR A 71 19.31 4.02 -7.00
CA THR A 71 20.74 4.27 -6.81
C THR A 71 21.08 4.12 -5.34
N ARG A 72 22.16 3.40 -5.06
CA ARG A 72 22.61 3.19 -3.68
C ARG A 72 23.00 4.53 -3.07
N VAL A 73 22.47 4.78 -1.88
CA VAL A 73 22.83 5.92 -1.03
C VAL A 73 23.10 5.39 0.37
N ASP A 74 23.98 6.05 1.10
CA ASP A 74 24.17 5.78 2.52
C ASP A 74 23.09 6.48 3.33
N GLY A 75 22.80 5.95 4.52
CA GLY A 75 21.87 6.54 5.47
C GLY A 75 20.88 5.55 6.06
N GLU A 76 20.24 5.98 7.13
CA GLU A 76 19.23 5.21 7.84
C GLU A 76 17.94 6.03 7.99
N MET A 77 16.81 5.32 7.99
CA MET A 77 15.50 5.87 8.28
C MET A 77 15.08 5.45 9.68
N LYS A 78 14.71 6.42 10.54
CA LYS A 78 14.21 6.17 11.89
C LYS A 78 12.77 6.63 12.03
N ALA A 79 11.87 5.71 12.34
CA ALA A 79 10.52 6.04 12.82
C ALA A 79 10.52 6.21 14.35
N ILE A 80 9.54 6.94 14.89
CA ILE A 80 9.47 7.39 16.30
C ILE A 80 9.71 6.23 17.30
N ASN A 81 9.22 5.02 17.02
CA ASN A 81 9.28 3.87 17.92
C ASN A 81 10.02 2.65 17.34
N LEU A 82 10.84 2.84 16.31
CA LEU A 82 11.59 1.75 15.68
C LEU A 82 13.09 2.03 15.74
N ARG A 83 13.87 0.93 15.68
CA ARG A 83 15.30 1.05 15.36
C ARG A 83 15.44 1.63 13.96
N ALA A 84 16.46 2.45 13.77
CA ALA A 84 16.80 2.94 12.45
C ALA A 84 17.11 1.75 11.53
N THR A 85 16.64 1.83 10.29
CA THR A 85 16.88 0.81 9.26
C THR A 85 17.58 1.44 8.06
N PRO A 86 18.45 0.70 7.35
CA PRO A 86 19.11 1.24 6.17
C PRO A 86 18.12 1.67 5.09
N VAL A 87 18.41 2.79 4.44
CA VAL A 87 17.74 3.16 3.20
C VAL A 87 18.33 2.30 2.08
N TYR A 88 17.48 1.56 1.34
CA TYR A 88 17.95 0.66 0.28
C TYR A 88 18.51 1.38 -0.95
N GLY A 89 18.09 2.62 -1.16
CA GLY A 89 18.51 3.47 -2.26
C GLY A 89 17.57 4.66 -2.44
N ARG A 90 17.92 5.54 -3.37
CA ARG A 90 17.11 6.68 -3.79
C ARG A 90 16.84 6.58 -5.29
N ALA A 91 15.63 6.97 -5.69
CA ALA A 91 15.25 7.12 -7.08
C ALA A 91 15.00 8.60 -7.41
N TRP A 92 15.26 8.97 -8.67
CA TRP A 92 15.04 10.32 -9.18
C TRP A 92 14.22 10.27 -10.46
N GLY A 93 13.45 11.32 -10.72
CA GLY A 93 12.67 11.46 -11.95
C GLY A 93 11.52 10.45 -12.07
N ILE A 94 11.07 9.84 -10.96
CA ILE A 94 9.94 8.93 -10.97
C ILE A 94 8.64 9.73 -11.07
N PRO A 95 7.78 9.51 -12.09
CA PRO A 95 6.55 10.24 -12.23
C PRO A 95 5.55 9.82 -11.14
N VAL A 96 4.97 10.82 -10.48
CA VAL A 96 3.92 10.64 -9.47
C VAL A 96 2.72 11.51 -9.85
N ARG A 97 1.52 10.92 -9.84
CA ARG A 97 0.26 11.61 -10.14
C ARG A 97 -0.75 11.33 -9.05
N LEU A 98 -1.50 12.35 -8.62
CA LEU A 98 -2.53 12.21 -7.58
C LEU A 98 -3.91 12.45 -8.18
N GLY A 99 -4.93 11.76 -7.65
CA GLY A 99 -6.34 12.04 -7.94
C GLY A 99 -6.83 11.65 -9.34
N LYS A 100 -6.36 10.51 -9.87
CA LYS A 100 -6.83 9.97 -11.16
C LYS A 100 -8.10 9.14 -11.00
#